data_AF-A0A6B3DTE7-F1
#
_entry.id   AF-A0A6B3DTE7-F1
#
_cell.length_a   1.000
_cell.length_b   1.000
_cell.length_c   1.000
_cell.angle_alpha   90.00
_cell.angle_beta   90.00
_cell.angle_gamma   90.00
#
_symmetry.space_group_name_H-M   'P 1'
#
loop_
_entity.id
_entity.type
_entity.pdbx_description
1 polymer ?
#
loop_
_entity_poly.entity_id
_entity_poly.type
_entity_poly.pdbx_seq_one_letter_code
_entity_poly.pdbx_strand_id
1 'polypeptide(L)'
;MTAKFLSAHCTINWHGVDDDTPPGHSVAIGTDAFGTVYLWLFKGTQPTDDAFIGSISVPARASELPAAYGPGGGFAGTVTDYATTLARLADRATTEE
;
A
#
# COMPACT_ATOMS: atom_id res chain seq x y z
N MET A 1 1.49 13.96 -14.84
CA MET A 1 2.04 14.19 -13.48
C MET A 1 1.68 12.95 -12.69
N THR A 2 2.68 12.13 -12.33
CA THR A 2 2.46 10.83 -11.67
C THR A 2 1.86 11.05 -10.29
N ALA A 3 0.81 10.31 -9.93
CA ALA A 3 0.22 10.39 -8.60
C ALA A 3 1.22 9.83 -7.58
N LYS A 4 1.70 10.67 -6.66
CA LYS A 4 2.64 10.28 -5.60
C LYS A 4 1.88 10.20 -4.27
N PHE A 5 2.15 9.17 -3.48
CA PHE A 5 1.74 9.14 -2.08
C PHE A 5 2.39 10.31 -1.32
N LEU A 6 1.59 11.02 -0.53
CA LEU A 6 2.02 12.10 0.34
C LEU A 6 1.37 11.91 1.70
N SER A 7 2.15 11.52 2.71
CA SER A 7 1.66 11.24 4.05
C SER A 7 0.87 12.41 4.65
N ALA A 8 1.26 13.65 4.35
CA ALA A 8 0.57 14.87 4.78
C ALA A 8 -0.88 14.99 4.28
N HIS A 9 -1.25 14.25 3.23
CA HIS A 9 -2.60 14.26 2.66
C HIS A 9 -3.45 13.07 3.12
N CYS A 10 -2.93 12.25 4.02
CA CYS A 10 -3.53 10.99 4.43
C CYS A 10 -3.78 10.96 5.94
N THR A 11 -4.86 10.30 6.35
CA THR A 11 -4.95 9.79 7.72
C THR A 11 -4.13 8.51 7.76
N ILE A 12 -3.14 8.40 8.65
CA ILE A 12 -2.31 7.19 8.77
C ILE A 12 -2.48 6.60 10.16
N ASN A 13 -3.08 5.42 10.23
CA ASN A 13 -3.05 4.57 11.41
C ASN A 13 -1.97 3.51 11.18
N TRP A 14 -0.83 3.68 11.85
CA TRP A 14 0.29 2.78 11.70
C TRP A 14 0.03 1.47 12.44
N HIS A 15 0.17 0.35 11.74
CA HIS A 15 -0.06 -0.99 12.30
C HIS A 15 1.24 -1.75 12.57
N GLY A 16 2.39 -1.24 12.13
CA GLY A 16 3.67 -1.92 12.31
C GLY A 16 3.81 -3.09 11.35
N VAL A 17 3.98 -4.29 11.91
CA VAL A 17 4.17 -5.54 11.19
C VAL A 17 3.12 -6.52 11.69
N ASP A 18 2.41 -7.17 10.76
CA ASP A 18 1.49 -8.28 11.03
C ASP A 18 1.95 -9.55 10.30
N ASP A 19 1.17 -10.63 10.42
CA ASP A 19 1.49 -11.94 9.83
C ASP A 19 1.53 -11.93 8.30
N ASP A 20 0.87 -10.95 7.66
CA ASP A 20 0.80 -10.80 6.20
C ASP A 20 1.85 -9.80 5.66
N THR A 21 2.57 -9.12 6.55
CA THR A 21 3.57 -8.12 6.19
C THR A 21 4.87 -8.78 5.71
N PRO A 22 5.35 -8.47 4.49
CA PRO A 22 6.61 -9.00 3.99
C PRO A 22 7.80 -8.62 4.91
N PRO A 23 8.83 -9.49 5.06
CA PRO A 23 9.99 -9.19 5.88
C PRO A 23 10.67 -7.87 5.49
N GLY A 24 11.06 -7.08 6.49
CA GLY A 24 11.71 -5.78 6.28
C GLY A 24 10.76 -4.67 5.82
N HIS A 25 9.45 -4.87 5.88
CA HIS A 25 8.43 -3.89 5.55
C HIS A 25 7.52 -3.60 6.74
N SER A 26 6.72 -2.55 6.62
CA SER A 26 5.66 -2.21 7.57
C SER A 26 4.42 -1.77 6.81
N VAL A 27 3.27 -1.89 7.48
CA VAL A 27 1.98 -1.52 6.94
C VAL A 27 1.33 -0.41 7.75
N ALA A 28 0.53 0.40 7.06
CA ALA A 28 -0.39 1.32 7.68
C ALA A 28 -1.73 1.29 6.95
N ILE A 29 -2.80 1.55 7.68
CA ILE A 29 -4.13 1.71 7.10
C ILE A 29 -4.60 3.14 7.29
N GLY A 30 -5.35 3.64 6.34
CA GLY A 30 -6.08 4.86 6.55
C GLY A 30 -6.67 5.39 5.27
N THR A 31 -6.88 6.70 5.22
CA THR A 31 -7.71 7.32 4.21
C THR A 31 -6.92 8.37 3.45
N ASP A 32 -7.02 8.36 2.12
CA ASP A 32 -6.43 9.39 1.28
C ASP A 32 -7.23 10.71 1.30
N ALA A 33 -6.74 11.72 0.58
CA ALA A 33 -7.39 13.04 0.48
C ALA A 33 -8.82 12.99 -0.11
N PHE A 34 -9.20 11.90 -0.77
CA PHE A 34 -10.50 11.71 -1.42
C PHE A 34 -11.46 10.85 -0.61
N GLY A 35 -11.06 10.39 0.58
CA GLY A 35 -11.91 9.56 1.43
C GLY A 35 -11.79 8.05 1.14
N THR A 36 -10.86 7.63 0.27
CA THR A 36 -10.67 6.21 -0.06
C THR A 36 -9.76 5.56 0.98
N VAL A 37 -10.17 4.40 1.48
CA VAL A 37 -9.37 3.63 2.44
C VAL A 37 -8.32 2.81 1.71
N TYR A 38 -7.09 2.83 2.21
CA TYR A 38 -5.97 2.05 1.69
C TYR A 38 -5.24 1.31 2.80
N LEU A 39 -4.74 0.13 2.47
CA LEU A 39 -3.62 -0.52 3.14
C LEU A 39 -2.34 -0.13 2.39
N TRP A 40 -1.47 0.63 3.03
CA TRP A 40 -0.19 1.07 2.47
C TRP A 40 0.94 0.18 2.95
N LEU A 41 1.88 -0.11 2.04
CA LEU A 41 3.08 -0.87 2.29
C LEU A 41 4.31 0.06 2.21
N PHE A 42 5.18 -0.05 3.21
CA PHE A 42 6.40 0.74 3.32
C PHE A 42 7.61 -0.16 3.55
N LYS A 43 8.77 0.22 3.01
CA LYS A 43 10.07 -0.39 3.32
C LYS A 43 10.54 0.06 4.71
N GLY A 44 11.06 -0.86 5.50
CA GLY A 44 11.50 -0.61 6.87
C GLY A 44 10.36 -0.59 7.87
N THR A 45 10.63 -0.03 9.05
CA THR A 45 9.76 -0.16 10.22
C THR A 45 8.80 1.02 10.42
N GLN A 46 8.92 2.11 9.64
CA GLN A 46 8.13 3.32 9.84
C GLN A 46 7.57 3.85 8.51
N PRO A 47 6.31 4.30 8.48
CA PRO A 47 5.73 4.91 7.28
C PRO A 47 6.35 6.29 7.01
N THR A 48 6.99 6.44 5.87
CA THR A 48 7.48 7.72 5.33
C THR A 48 7.22 7.78 3.83
N ASP A 49 7.22 8.97 3.24
CA ASP A 49 6.98 9.15 1.81
C ASP A 49 8.01 8.43 0.94
N ASP A 50 9.29 8.44 1.36
CA ASP A 50 10.39 7.79 0.62
C ASP A 50 10.43 6.27 0.84
N ALA A 51 9.78 5.78 1.90
CA ALA A 51 9.64 4.36 2.16
C ALA A 51 8.44 3.74 1.44
N PHE A 52 7.58 4.53 0.79
CA PHE A 52 6.35 4.02 0.18
C PHE A 52 6.62 3.09 -1.00
N ILE A 53 6.06 1.87 -0.93
CA ILE A 53 6.23 0.81 -1.91
C ILE A 53 4.96 0.60 -2.75
N GLY A 54 3.80 0.78 -2.14
CA GLY A 54 2.55 0.55 -2.84
C GLY A 54 1.37 0.52 -1.88
N SER A 55 0.20 0.27 -2.45
CA SER A 55 -1.04 0.31 -1.71
C SER A 55 -2.06 -0.67 -2.24
N ILE A 56 -2.99 -1.07 -1.38
CA ILE A 56 -4.18 -1.83 -1.76
C ILE A 56 -5.39 -0.99 -1.34
N SER A 57 -6.26 -0.65 -2.28
CA SER A 57 -7.52 0.03 -1.97
C SER A 57 -8.44 -0.93 -1.22
N VAL A 58 -9.00 -0.50 -0.10
CA VAL A 58 -10.01 -1.26 0.62
C VAL A 58 -11.39 -0.86 0.08
N PRO A 59 -12.13 -1.76 -0.58
CA PRO A 59 -13.40 -1.44 -1.21
C PRO A 59 -14.45 -1.04 -0.16
N ALA A 60 -15.26 -0.04 -0.48
CA ALA A 60 -16.34 0.43 0.41
C ALA A 60 -17.57 -0.49 0.38
N ARG A 61 -17.68 -1.34 -0.66
CA ARG A 61 -18.80 -2.26 -0.87
C ARG A 61 -18.27 -3.66 -1.10
N ALA A 62 -18.97 -4.66 -0.56
CA ALA A 62 -18.56 -6.07 -0.68
C ALA A 62 -18.53 -6.61 -2.13
N SER A 63 -19.20 -5.94 -3.07
CA SER A 63 -19.20 -6.32 -4.50
C SER A 63 -17.99 -5.79 -5.27
N GLU A 64 -17.19 -4.90 -4.67
CA GLU A 64 -16.02 -4.31 -5.31
C GLU A 64 -14.78 -5.11 -4.95
N LEU A 65 -13.93 -5.36 -5.95
CA LEU A 65 -12.64 -6.02 -5.71
C LEU A 65 -11.62 -4.98 -5.27
N PRO A 66 -10.80 -5.27 -4.25
CA PRO A 66 -9.65 -4.43 -3.92
C PRO A 66 -8.68 -4.38 -5.11
N ALA A 67 -7.98 -3.26 -5.25
CA ALA A 67 -7.00 -3.03 -6.31
C ALA A 67 -5.66 -2.64 -5.69
N ALA A 68 -4.59 -3.19 -6.23
CA ALA A 68 -3.23 -2.87 -5.84
C ALA A 68 -2.64 -1.79 -6.76
N TYR A 69 -1.82 -0.93 -6.19
CA TYR A 69 -1.12 0.13 -6.89
C TYR A 69 0.35 0.16 -6.47
N GLY A 70 1.24 0.38 -7.43
CA GLY A 70 2.67 0.54 -7.19
C GLY A 70 3.03 1.93 -6.63
N PRO A 71 4.33 2.20 -6.44
CA PRO A 71 4.81 3.42 -5.76
C PRO A 71 4.50 4.71 -6.55
N GLY A 72 4.41 4.61 -7.88
CA GLY A 72 3.97 5.69 -8.76
C GLY A 72 2.45 5.77 -8.99
N GLY A 73 1.64 5.06 -8.21
CA GLY A 73 0.18 5.01 -8.38
C GLY A 73 -0.30 4.22 -9.59
N GLY A 74 0.59 3.51 -10.28
CA GLY A 74 0.23 2.63 -11.40
C GLY A 74 -0.53 1.39 -10.93
N PHE A 75 -1.57 1.00 -11.67
CA PHE A 75 -2.37 -0.20 -11.36
C PHE A 75 -1.50 -1.46 -11.43
N ALA A 76 -1.46 -2.21 -10.32
CA ALA A 76 -0.65 -3.41 -10.16
C ALA A 76 -1.47 -4.71 -10.26
N GLY A 77 -2.81 -4.62 -10.23
CA GLY A 77 -3.73 -5.75 -10.36
C GLY A 77 -4.90 -5.68 -9.38
N THR A 78 -5.91 -6.53 -9.59
CA THR A 78 -6.96 -6.79 -8.59
C THR A 78 -6.45 -7.74 -7.51
N VAL A 79 -6.88 -7.53 -6.27
CA VAL A 79 -6.44 -8.28 -5.09
C VAL A 79 -7.45 -9.37 -4.77
N THR A 80 -7.00 -10.62 -4.86
CA THR A 80 -7.76 -11.79 -4.39
C THR A 80 -7.25 -12.30 -3.04
N ASP A 81 -6.00 -11.98 -2.70
CA ASP A 81 -5.32 -12.32 -1.46
C ASP A 81 -4.35 -11.19 -1.08
N TYR A 82 -4.45 -10.69 0.15
CA TYR A 82 -3.69 -9.52 0.59
C TYR A 82 -2.22 -9.86 0.79
N ALA A 83 -1.89 -10.93 1.51
CA ALA A 83 -0.51 -11.36 1.77
C ALA A 83 0.29 -11.57 0.48
N THR A 84 -0.27 -12.33 -0.47
CA THR A 84 0.37 -12.58 -1.78
C THR A 84 0.56 -11.29 -2.57
N THR A 85 -0.39 -10.36 -2.47
CA THR A 85 -0.29 -9.08 -3.18
C THR A 85 0.77 -8.18 -2.56
N LEU A 86 0.86 -8.11 -1.22
CA LEU A 86 1.89 -7.37 -0.52
C LEU A 86 3.29 -7.91 -0.84
N ALA A 87 3.46 -9.23 -0.86
CA ALA A 87 4.72 -9.86 -1.27
C ALA A 87 5.11 -9.46 -2.71
N ARG A 88 4.16 -9.49 -3.66
CA ARG A 88 4.42 -9.04 -5.05
C ARG A 88 4.78 -7.57 -5.16
N LEU A 89 4.17 -6.70 -4.34
CA LEU A 89 4.51 -5.28 -4.31
C LEU A 89 5.93 -5.06 -3.76
N ALA A 90 6.30 -5.77 -2.68
CA ALA A 90 7.65 -5.76 -2.13
C ALA A 90 8.69 -6.23 -3.16
N ASP A 91 8.45 -7.37 -3.82
CA ASP A 91 9.36 -7.91 -4.83
C ASP A 91 9.58 -6.94 -6.00
N ARG A 92 8.50 -6.32 -6.51
CA ARG A 92 8.59 -5.35 -7.62
C ARG A 92 9.45 -4.15 -7.28
N ALA A 93 9.31 -3.61 -6.08
CA ALA A 93 10.11 -2.45 -5.67
C ALA A 93 11.61 -2.76 -5.54
N THR A 94 12.00 -4.01 -5.32
CA THR A 94 13.43 -4.41 -5.35
C THR A 94 13.99 -4.55 -6.76
N THR A 95 13.13 -4.66 -7.79
CA THR A 95 13.55 -4.85 -9.20
C THR A 95 13.65 -3.51 -9.96
N GLU A 96 13.06 -2.45 -9.41
CA GLU A 96 13.05 -1.10 -10.00
C GLU A 96 14.16 -0.17 -9.43
N GLU A 97 15.02 -0.65 -8.52
CA GLU A 97 16.29 -0.02 -8.08
C GLU A 97 17.45 -0.39 -9.02
#